data_AF-A0AAP0GUF2-F1
#
_entry.id   AF-A0AAP0GUF2-F1
#
_cell.length_a   1.000
_cell.length_b   1.000
_cell.length_c   1.000
_cell.angle_alpha   90.00
_cell.angle_beta   90.00
_cell.angle_gamma   90.00
#
_symmetry.space_group_name_H-M   'P 1'
#
loop_
_entity.id
_entity.type
_entity.pdbx_description
1 polymer ?
#
loop_
_entity_poly.entity_id
_entity_poly.type
_entity_poly.pdbx_seq_one_letter_code
_entity_poly.pdbx_strand_id
1 'polypeptide(L)'
;MVELAKLIHIYNPSLSVILFITPATPCVNTENYINTVSAATPSIKFHRLLPTVPLPPNLSSDFMDLAFGIPELYNPIVHNTLVTIFKESTIKAVILDFLSNAAFQVAKQLNLPTYYFYTSGASALCEFLYLPTIHNTTSGNIKDLNIYFDIPGVPPIHASDMPPVMFDRETDVYKNFIHTATNMATSSGLIVNTFAGLEERAVDALRKDKCTTTYGTPTPPLYLIGPLTATENQADPASENECYKMVKRTTV
;
A
#
# COMPACT_ATOMS: atom_id res chain seq x y z
N MET A 1 -2.18 -3.70 -6.62
CA MET A 1 -0.93 -3.82 -7.42
C MET A 1 -1.17 -4.38 -8.83
N VAL A 2 -1.80 -5.56 -9.00
CA VAL A 2 -2.02 -6.14 -10.35
C VAL A 2 -2.86 -5.24 -11.27
N GLU A 3 -4.01 -4.73 -10.80
CA GLU A 3 -4.85 -3.85 -11.64
C GLU A 3 -4.15 -2.53 -11.98
N LEU A 4 -3.31 -2.00 -11.08
CA LEU A 4 -2.45 -0.86 -11.38
C LEU A 4 -1.43 -1.20 -12.49
N ALA A 5 -0.81 -2.38 -12.43
CA ALA A 5 0.12 -2.83 -13.46
C ALA A 5 -0.56 -2.95 -14.84
N LYS A 6 -1.78 -3.50 -14.88
CA LYS A 6 -2.60 -3.54 -16.11
C LYS A 6 -2.91 -2.14 -16.62
N LEU A 7 -3.31 -1.22 -15.75
CA LEU A 7 -3.59 0.16 -16.10
C LEU A 7 -2.36 0.84 -16.72
N ILE A 8 -1.19 0.73 -16.08
CA ILE A 8 0.07 1.27 -16.60
C ILE A 8 0.35 0.73 -18.00
N HIS A 9 0.17 -0.57 -18.20
CA HIS A 9 0.40 -1.19 -19.50
C HIS A 9 -0.58 -0.74 -20.59
N ILE A 10 -1.86 -0.53 -20.24
CA ILE A 10 -2.89 0.00 -21.16
C ILE A 10 -2.48 1.38 -21.69
N TYR A 11 -2.04 2.27 -20.81
CA TYR A 11 -1.68 3.64 -21.21
C TYR A 11 -0.26 3.77 -21.76
N ASN A 12 0.65 2.87 -21.36
CA ASN A 12 2.05 2.90 -21.78
C ASN A 12 2.55 1.47 -22.08
N PRO A 13 2.20 0.89 -23.24
CA PRO A 13 2.55 -0.49 -23.58
C PRO A 13 4.06 -0.77 -23.68
N SER A 14 4.88 0.28 -23.85
CA SER A 14 6.34 0.19 -23.88
C SER A 14 6.98 0.00 -22.49
N LEU A 15 6.24 0.26 -21.41
CA LEU A 15 6.72 0.03 -20.05
C LEU A 15 6.54 -1.43 -19.66
N SER A 16 7.62 -2.04 -19.17
CA SER A 16 7.57 -3.34 -18.51
C SER A 16 7.27 -3.14 -17.03
N VAL A 17 6.29 -3.88 -16.49
CA VAL A 17 5.98 -3.88 -15.06
C VAL A 17 6.38 -5.24 -14.47
N ILE A 18 7.21 -5.20 -13.43
CA ILE A 18 7.63 -6.38 -12.68
C ILE A 18 7.05 -6.28 -11.27
N LEU A 19 6.22 -7.25 -10.89
CA LEU A 19 5.65 -7.35 -9.56
C LEU A 19 6.51 -8.29 -8.71
N PHE A 20 7.13 -7.75 -7.68
CA PHE A 20 7.89 -8.55 -6.72
C PHE A 20 6.93 -9.24 -5.77
N ILE A 21 7.11 -10.55 -5.62
CA ILE A 21 6.32 -11.40 -4.75
C ILE A 21 7.21 -11.81 -3.59
N THR A 22 6.95 -11.22 -2.42
CA THR A 22 7.41 -11.76 -1.14
C THR A 22 6.63 -13.04 -0.85
N PRO A 23 7.20 -14.00 -0.09
CA PRO A 23 6.42 -15.11 0.39
C PRO A 23 5.22 -14.57 1.16
N ALA A 24 4.06 -15.16 0.92
CA ALA A 24 2.86 -14.73 1.59
C ALA A 24 2.99 -14.93 3.10
N THR A 25 2.38 -14.04 3.87
CA THR A 25 2.02 -14.35 5.25
C THR A 25 1.27 -15.70 5.27
N PRO A 26 1.41 -16.54 6.30
CA PRO A 26 0.86 -17.90 6.33
C PRO A 26 -0.64 -18.01 5.96
N CYS A 27 -1.39 -16.91 6.06
CA CYS A 27 -2.83 -16.83 5.83
C CYS A 27 -3.27 -16.62 4.37
N VAL A 28 -2.38 -16.40 3.40
CA VAL A 28 -2.78 -16.06 2.02
C VAL A 28 -2.07 -16.94 0.99
N ASN A 29 -2.81 -17.71 0.19
CA ASN A 29 -2.26 -18.38 -0.99
C ASN A 29 -2.62 -17.59 -2.25
N THR A 30 -1.62 -16.99 -2.89
CA THR A 30 -1.79 -16.19 -4.12
C THR A 30 -1.39 -16.95 -5.39
N GLU A 31 -0.98 -18.21 -5.33
CA GLU A 31 -0.40 -18.91 -6.48
C GLU A 31 -1.40 -19.10 -7.62
N ASN A 32 -2.61 -19.57 -7.32
CA ASN A 32 -3.65 -19.73 -8.35
C ASN A 32 -4.01 -18.40 -9.01
N TYR A 33 -4.06 -17.33 -8.22
CA TYR A 33 -4.31 -15.98 -8.73
C TYR A 33 -3.16 -15.51 -9.64
N ILE A 34 -1.91 -15.65 -9.20
CA ILE A 34 -0.72 -15.29 -10.00
C ILE A 34 -0.69 -16.09 -11.31
N ASN A 35 -0.98 -17.39 -11.27
CA ASN A 35 -1.02 -18.25 -12.46
C ASN A 35 -2.11 -17.79 -13.45
N THR A 36 -3.30 -17.49 -12.93
CA THR A 36 -4.43 -16.99 -13.73
C THR A 36 -4.09 -15.66 -14.41
N VAL A 37 -3.54 -14.70 -13.65
CA VAL A 37 -3.12 -13.40 -14.19
C VAL A 37 -1.99 -13.56 -15.21
N SER A 38 -1.01 -14.42 -14.93
CA SER A 38 0.13 -14.64 -15.84
C SER A 38 -0.32 -15.22 -17.17
N ALA A 39 -1.32 -16.11 -17.17
CA ALA A 39 -1.91 -16.65 -18.38
C ALA A 39 -2.73 -15.61 -19.15
N ALA A 40 -3.52 -14.79 -18.44
CA ALA A 40 -4.39 -13.79 -19.05
C ALA A 40 -3.67 -12.50 -19.47
N THR A 41 -2.54 -12.15 -18.86
CA THR A 41 -1.81 -10.89 -19.09
C THR A 41 -0.30 -11.12 -19.09
N PRO A 42 0.27 -11.69 -20.17
CA PRO A 42 1.70 -12.03 -20.24
C PRO A 42 2.66 -10.85 -20.16
N SER A 43 2.18 -9.61 -20.35
CA SER A 43 2.99 -8.39 -20.24
C SER A 43 3.34 -8.02 -18.80
N ILE A 44 2.62 -8.56 -17.81
CA ILE A 44 2.95 -8.38 -16.39
C ILE A 44 3.84 -9.53 -15.93
N LYS A 45 5.03 -9.21 -15.45
CA LYS A 45 5.99 -10.20 -14.96
C LYS A 45 5.91 -10.32 -13.45
N PHE A 46 5.70 -11.52 -12.95
CA PHE A 46 5.81 -11.82 -11.52
C PHE A 46 7.22 -12.33 -11.21
N HIS A 47 7.90 -11.70 -10.25
CA HIS A 47 9.23 -12.10 -9.82
C HIS A 47 9.19 -12.50 -8.35
N ARG A 48 9.32 -13.80 -8.08
CA ARG A 48 9.40 -14.33 -6.72
C ARG A 48 10.78 -14.01 -6.14
N LEU A 49 10.81 -13.40 -4.97
CA LEU A 49 12.07 -13.10 -4.29
C LEU A 49 12.61 -14.37 -3.64
N LEU A 50 13.80 -14.79 -4.06
CA LEU A 50 14.45 -16.03 -3.64
C LEU A 50 15.88 -15.74 -3.14
N PRO A 51 16.43 -16.58 -2.23
CA PRO A 51 15.79 -17.73 -1.58
C PRO A 51 14.77 -17.32 -0.50
N THR A 52 13.99 -18.29 -0.01
CA THR A 52 13.13 -18.06 1.16
C THR A 52 13.99 -17.77 2.39
N VAL A 53 13.79 -16.62 3.00
CA VAL A 53 14.42 -16.20 4.25
C VAL A 53 13.67 -16.84 5.43
N PRO A 54 14.35 -17.56 6.35
CA PRO A 54 13.71 -18.10 7.53
C PRO A 54 13.22 -16.98 8.45
N LEU A 55 12.02 -17.12 9.01
CA LEU A 55 11.47 -16.15 9.95
C LEU A 55 12.24 -16.23 11.28
N PRO A 56 12.64 -15.09 11.87
CA PRO A 56 13.23 -15.06 13.21
C PRO A 56 12.29 -15.70 14.24
N PRO A 57 12.81 -16.47 15.21
CA PRO A 57 11.99 -17.16 16.21
C PRO A 57 11.22 -16.20 17.14
N ASN A 58 11.68 -14.96 17.25
CA ASN A 58 11.07 -13.89 18.04
C ASN A 58 10.13 -12.99 17.22
N LEU A 59 9.91 -13.29 15.93
CA LEU A 59 8.98 -12.51 15.12
C LEU A 59 7.55 -12.76 15.61
N SER A 60 6.82 -11.67 15.85
CA SER A 60 5.42 -11.72 16.24
C SER A 60 4.59 -12.52 15.22
N SER A 61 3.58 -13.24 15.71
CA SER A 61 2.59 -13.90 14.87
C SER A 61 1.42 -12.99 14.47
N ASP A 62 1.40 -11.74 14.98
CA ASP A 62 0.41 -10.75 14.58
C ASP A 62 0.53 -10.43 13.09
N PHE A 63 -0.60 -10.30 12.42
CA PHE A 63 -0.63 -10.10 10.97
C PHE A 63 0.08 -8.82 10.55
N MET A 64 -0.10 -7.72 11.29
CA MET A 64 0.48 -6.43 10.92
C MET A 64 1.99 -6.41 11.16
N ASP A 65 2.45 -7.03 12.25
CA ASP A 65 3.87 -7.22 12.50
C ASP A 65 4.53 -8.06 11.39
N LEU A 66 3.90 -9.16 10.98
CA LEU A 66 4.37 -9.99 9.86
C LEU A 66 4.34 -9.21 8.52
N ALA A 67 3.31 -8.40 8.30
CA ALA A 67 3.12 -7.66 7.06
C ALA A 67 4.19 -6.58 6.84
N PHE A 68 4.73 -5.98 7.91
CA PHE A 68 5.91 -5.10 7.84
C PHE A 68 7.23 -5.86 7.90
N GLY A 69 7.32 -6.84 8.80
CA GLY A 69 8.56 -7.56 9.08
C GLY A 69 9.03 -8.45 7.94
N ILE A 70 8.12 -9.14 7.23
CA ILE A 70 8.49 -10.00 6.10
C ILE A 70 9.14 -9.16 4.97
N PRO A 71 8.53 -8.09 4.45
CA PRO A 71 9.19 -7.25 3.43
C PRO A 71 10.58 -6.76 3.86
N GLU A 72 10.76 -6.37 5.13
CA GLU A 72 12.05 -5.91 5.65
C GLU A 72 13.14 -6.99 5.56
N LEU A 73 12.83 -8.24 5.91
CA LEU A 73 13.75 -9.38 5.79
C LEU A 73 14.23 -9.61 4.35
N TYR A 74 13.42 -9.22 3.36
CA TYR A 74 13.72 -9.40 1.94
C TYR A 74 14.44 -8.21 1.32
N ASN A 75 14.68 -7.11 2.04
CA ASN A 75 15.37 -5.93 1.52
C ASN A 75 16.72 -6.23 0.83
N PRO A 76 17.61 -7.10 1.37
CA PRO A 76 18.85 -7.46 0.68
C PRO A 76 18.61 -8.15 -0.67
N ILE A 77 17.57 -8.99 -0.75
CA ILE A 77 17.19 -9.67 -1.98
C ILE A 77 16.60 -8.65 -2.97
N VAL A 78 15.69 -7.78 -2.51
CA VAL A 78 15.13 -6.69 -3.32
C VAL A 78 16.24 -5.81 -3.90
N HIS A 79 17.22 -5.41 -3.09
CA HIS A 79 18.37 -4.62 -3.54
C HIS A 79 19.12 -5.33 -4.66
N ASN A 80 19.52 -6.59 -4.46
CA ASN A 80 20.27 -7.36 -5.44
C ASN A 80 19.47 -7.61 -6.73
N THR A 81 18.17 -7.85 -6.61
CA THR A 81 17.27 -7.98 -7.77
C THR A 81 17.19 -6.68 -8.56
N LEU A 82 17.00 -5.53 -7.90
CA LEU A 82 16.99 -4.23 -8.57
C LEU A 82 18.33 -3.93 -9.26
N VAL A 83 19.46 -4.19 -8.61
CA VAL A 83 20.80 -4.06 -9.20
C VAL A 83 20.99 -4.96 -10.42
N THR A 84 20.41 -6.16 -10.40
CA THR A 84 20.46 -7.08 -11.54
C THR A 84 19.62 -6.55 -12.71
N ILE A 85 18.39 -6.11 -12.44
CA ILE A 85 17.51 -5.50 -13.46
C ILE A 85 18.17 -4.27 -14.09
N PHE A 86 18.86 -3.45 -13.28
CA PHE A 86 19.59 -2.27 -13.76
C PHE A 86 20.66 -2.58 -14.81
N LYS A 87 21.23 -3.79 -14.82
CA LYS A 87 22.22 -4.20 -15.83
C LYS A 87 21.60 -4.44 -17.20
N GLU A 88 20.32 -4.78 -17.24
CA GLU A 88 19.61 -5.18 -18.45
C GLU A 88 18.58 -4.14 -18.91
N SER A 89 18.17 -3.24 -18.04
CA SER A 89 17.05 -2.32 -18.29
C SER A 89 17.13 -1.06 -17.43
N THR A 90 16.52 0.03 -17.92
CA THR A 90 16.36 1.26 -17.14
C THR A 90 15.12 1.16 -16.25
N ILE A 91 15.32 1.20 -14.94
CA ILE A 91 14.23 1.27 -13.96
C ILE A 91 13.75 2.73 -13.88
N LYS A 92 12.46 2.97 -14.18
CA LYS A 92 11.86 4.31 -14.16
C LYS A 92 11.35 4.74 -12.80
N ALA A 93 10.83 3.79 -12.01
CA ALA A 93 10.32 4.02 -10.67
C ALA A 93 10.15 2.69 -9.92
N VAL A 94 10.09 2.77 -8.59
CA VAL A 94 9.59 1.71 -7.71
C VAL A 94 8.25 2.16 -7.15
N ILE A 95 7.26 1.26 -7.12
CA ILE A 95 5.94 1.52 -6.55
C ILE A 95 5.76 0.59 -5.35
N LEU A 96 5.60 1.18 -4.17
CA LEU A 96 5.47 0.46 -2.90
C LEU A 96 4.02 0.46 -2.42
N ASP A 97 3.59 -0.66 -1.85
CA ASP A 97 2.50 -0.64 -0.88
C ASP A 97 3.05 -0.10 0.46
N PHE A 98 2.20 0.52 1.28
CA PHE A 98 2.63 1.09 2.56
C PHE A 98 3.19 0.01 3.51
N LEU A 99 2.72 -1.24 3.45
CA LEU A 99 3.27 -2.35 4.22
C LEU A 99 4.69 -2.74 3.79
N SER A 100 5.06 -2.41 2.55
CA SER A 100 6.40 -2.64 1.99
C SER A 100 7.35 -1.44 2.19
N ASN A 101 7.03 -0.55 3.13
CA ASN A 101 7.80 0.68 3.38
C ASN A 101 9.29 0.44 3.65
N ALA A 102 9.66 -0.72 4.21
CA ALA A 102 11.06 -1.06 4.45
C ALA A 102 11.92 -0.97 3.17
N ALA A 103 11.34 -1.23 1.99
CA ALA A 103 12.03 -1.14 0.71
C ALA A 103 12.28 0.31 0.23
N PHE A 104 11.70 1.32 0.89
CA PHE A 104 11.94 2.73 0.57
C PHE A 104 13.42 3.09 0.68
N GLN A 105 14.11 2.63 1.74
CA GLN A 105 15.54 2.89 1.91
C GLN A 105 16.38 2.21 0.83
N VAL A 106 15.99 1.00 0.39
CA VAL A 106 16.65 0.29 -0.71
C VAL A 106 16.53 1.10 -2.00
N ALA A 107 15.32 1.54 -2.36
CA ALA A 107 15.09 2.34 -3.55
C ALA A 107 15.84 3.69 -3.48
N LYS A 108 15.85 4.33 -2.31
CA LYS A 108 16.59 5.58 -2.06
C LYS A 108 18.10 5.42 -2.24
N GLN A 109 18.71 4.35 -1.72
CA GLN A 109 20.14 4.05 -1.91
C GLN A 109 20.51 3.89 -3.39
N LEU A 110 19.58 3.36 -4.19
CA LEU A 110 19.75 3.20 -5.63
C LEU A 110 19.32 4.43 -6.44
N ASN A 111 18.99 5.55 -5.78
CA ASN A 111 18.50 6.79 -6.39
C ASN A 111 17.28 6.59 -7.31
N LEU A 112 16.39 5.66 -6.93
CA LEU A 112 15.18 5.36 -7.70
C LEU A 112 14.01 6.27 -7.27
N PRO A 113 13.29 6.88 -8.23
CA PRO A 113 12.01 7.51 -7.94
C PRO A 113 11.08 6.49 -7.29
N THR A 114 10.53 6.84 -6.13
CA THR A 114 9.74 5.91 -5.31
C THR A 114 8.35 6.50 -5.10
N TYR A 115 7.34 5.78 -5.56
CA TYR A 115 5.93 6.13 -5.40
C TYR A 115 5.28 5.18 -4.41
N TYR A 116 4.23 5.63 -3.73
CA TYR A 116 3.35 4.73 -2.99
C TYR A 116 2.04 4.53 -3.72
N PHE A 117 1.61 3.29 -3.83
CA PHE A 117 0.24 2.96 -4.19
C PHE A 117 -0.57 2.71 -2.92
N TYR A 118 -1.37 3.70 -2.53
CA TYR A 118 -2.28 3.60 -1.40
C TYR A 118 -3.56 2.92 -1.85
N THR A 119 -3.77 1.70 -1.35
CA THR A 119 -4.86 0.81 -1.74
C THR A 119 -6.21 1.18 -1.12
N SER A 120 -6.20 2.03 -0.09
CA SER A 120 -7.39 2.60 0.55
C SER A 120 -7.77 3.97 -0.06
N GLY A 121 -8.76 4.64 0.53
CA GLY A 121 -9.31 5.93 0.08
C GLY A 121 -8.48 7.16 0.50
N ALA A 122 -8.82 8.31 -0.06
CA ALA A 122 -8.21 9.61 0.26
C ALA A 122 -8.45 10.02 1.73
N SER A 123 -9.60 9.68 2.31
CA SER A 123 -9.92 9.99 3.71
C SER A 123 -8.97 9.27 4.67
N ALA A 124 -8.74 7.98 4.43
CA ALA A 124 -7.75 7.20 5.18
C ALA A 124 -6.32 7.70 4.92
N LEU A 125 -6.01 8.16 3.70
CA LEU A 125 -4.71 8.75 3.40
C LEU A 125 -4.48 10.07 4.16
N CYS A 126 -5.51 10.91 4.32
CA CYS A 126 -5.44 12.12 5.13
C CYS A 126 -5.03 11.78 6.58
N GLU A 127 -5.71 10.81 7.19
CA GLU A 127 -5.38 10.31 8.52
C GLU A 127 -3.94 9.78 8.56
N PHE A 128 -3.59 8.91 7.62
CA PHE A 128 -2.30 8.24 7.57
C PHE A 128 -1.12 9.23 7.49
N LEU A 129 -1.21 10.24 6.62
CA LEU A 129 -0.16 11.26 6.48
C LEU A 129 -0.07 12.18 7.70
N TYR A 130 -1.18 12.35 8.41
CA TYR A 130 -1.29 13.20 9.60
C TYR A 130 -0.84 12.49 10.90
N LEU A 131 -0.57 11.18 10.87
CA LEU A 131 -0.18 10.42 12.05
C LEU A 131 1.04 11.01 12.78
N PRO A 132 2.10 11.51 12.10
CA PRO A 132 3.21 12.15 12.82
C PRO A 132 2.83 13.46 13.51
N THR A 133 1.85 14.20 12.98
CA THR A 133 1.27 15.38 13.68
C THR A 133 0.58 14.96 14.96
N ILE A 134 -0.24 13.90 14.91
CA ILE A 134 -0.89 13.34 16.10
C ILE A 134 0.18 12.91 17.11
N HIS A 135 1.17 12.14 16.67
CA HIS A 135 2.28 11.68 17.52
C HIS A 135 2.99 12.81 18.26
N ASN A 136 3.25 13.93 17.57
CA ASN A 136 3.97 15.07 18.12
C ASN A 136 3.11 15.97 19.03
N THR A 137 1.79 15.97 18.84
CA THR A 137 0.86 16.85 19.57
C THR A 137 0.19 16.17 20.76
N THR A 138 0.26 14.84 20.85
CA THR A 138 -0.26 14.08 21.98
C THR A 138 0.84 13.53 22.89
N SER A 139 0.60 13.54 24.19
CA SER A 139 1.38 12.79 25.18
C SER A 139 0.64 11.52 25.59
N GLY A 140 1.29 10.35 25.50
CA GLY A 140 0.71 9.07 25.91
C GLY A 140 0.00 8.32 24.78
N ASN A 141 -0.50 7.12 25.10
CA ASN A 141 -1.12 6.22 24.14
C ASN A 141 -2.50 6.70 23.71
N ILE A 142 -2.86 6.53 22.43
CA ILE A 142 -4.15 6.98 21.89
C ILE A 142 -5.32 6.31 22.63
N LYS A 143 -5.19 5.03 23.00
CA LYS A 143 -6.23 4.30 23.76
C LYS A 143 -6.57 4.90 25.12
N ASP A 144 -5.66 5.68 25.70
CA ASP A 144 -5.83 6.28 27.03
C ASP A 144 -6.37 7.73 26.92
N LEU A 145 -6.54 8.25 25.71
CA LEU A 145 -7.06 9.59 25.46
C LEU A 145 -8.59 9.55 25.31
N ASN A 146 -9.24 10.62 25.78
CA ASN A 146 -10.69 10.84 25.58
C ASN A 146 -10.89 12.18 24.86
N ILE A 147 -10.37 12.27 23.64
CA ILE A 147 -10.37 13.47 22.81
C ILE A 147 -10.82 13.14 21.38
N TYR A 148 -11.13 14.19 20.62
CA TYR A 148 -11.34 14.11 19.18
C TYR A 148 -10.12 14.65 18.44
N PHE A 149 -9.64 13.91 17.45
CA PHE A 149 -8.61 14.35 16.52
C PHE A 149 -9.25 15.13 15.38
N ASP A 150 -8.83 16.39 15.22
CA ASP A 150 -9.20 17.21 14.07
C ASP A 150 -8.17 17.00 12.95
N ILE A 151 -8.48 16.06 12.06
CA ILE A 151 -7.62 15.67 10.93
C ILE A 151 -8.16 16.36 9.67
N PRO A 152 -7.33 17.13 8.94
CA PRO A 152 -7.77 17.79 7.73
C PRO A 152 -8.30 16.81 6.68
N GLY A 153 -9.50 17.08 6.17
CA GLY A 153 -10.12 16.29 5.10
C GLY A 153 -11.16 15.28 5.56
N VAL A 154 -11.24 15.00 6.87
CA VAL A 154 -12.18 14.04 7.45
C VAL A 154 -12.97 14.67 8.61
N PRO A 155 -14.13 14.12 9.01
CA PRO A 155 -14.79 14.52 10.26
C PRO A 155 -13.90 14.25 11.48
N PRO A 156 -14.10 14.97 12.61
CA PRO A 156 -13.37 14.69 13.84
C PRO A 156 -13.52 13.22 14.27
N ILE A 157 -12.40 12.57 14.57
CA ILE A 157 -12.35 11.14 14.93
C ILE A 157 -12.12 11.02 16.43
N HIS A 158 -13.00 10.32 17.14
CA HIS A 158 -12.78 10.06 18.57
C HIS A 158 -11.59 9.11 18.75
N ALA A 159 -10.80 9.26 19.81
CA ALA A 159 -9.63 8.43 20.05
C ALA A 159 -9.92 6.91 20.06
N SER A 160 -11.11 6.50 20.51
CA SER A 160 -11.55 5.09 20.48
C SER A 160 -11.84 4.54 19.08
N ASP A 161 -12.06 5.42 18.11
CA ASP A 161 -12.46 5.07 16.73
C ASP A 161 -11.25 5.04 15.79
N MET A 162 -10.06 5.42 16.27
CA MET A 162 -8.82 5.29 15.53
C MET A 162 -8.50 3.80 15.26
N PRO A 163 -7.76 3.48 14.20
CA PRO A 163 -7.33 2.11 13.94
C PRO A 163 -6.59 1.52 15.15
N PRO A 164 -6.88 0.27 15.57
CA PRO A 164 -6.25 -0.33 16.75
C PRO A 164 -4.72 -0.36 16.72
N VAL A 165 -4.13 -0.43 15.52
CA VAL A 165 -2.67 -0.34 15.30
C VAL A 165 -2.07 0.99 15.78
N MET A 166 -2.90 2.03 15.93
CA MET A 166 -2.50 3.34 16.41
C MET A 166 -2.64 3.52 17.93
N PHE A 167 -3.22 2.55 18.64
CA PHE A 167 -3.58 2.69 20.05
C PHE A 167 -2.38 2.78 20.98
N ASP A 168 -1.32 2.03 20.72
CA ASP A 168 -0.17 1.89 21.61
C ASP A 168 1.12 2.32 20.93
N ARG A 169 1.69 3.43 21.40
CA ARG A 169 2.86 4.11 20.81
C ARG A 169 4.14 3.28 20.93
N GLU A 170 4.19 2.35 21.86
CA GLU A 170 5.39 1.56 22.13
C GLU A 170 5.49 0.33 21.23
N THR A 171 4.40 -0.04 20.55
CA THR A 171 4.38 -1.17 19.62
C THR A 171 5.18 -0.91 18.35
N ASP A 172 5.77 -1.97 17.79
CA ASP A 172 6.54 -1.88 16.55
C ASP A 172 5.63 -1.53 15.36
N VAL A 173 4.41 -2.06 15.31
CA VAL A 173 3.41 -1.68 14.30
C VAL A 173 3.14 -0.17 14.32
N TYR A 174 2.92 0.44 15.49
CA TYR A 174 2.71 1.88 15.57
C TYR A 174 3.89 2.66 14.98
N LYS A 175 5.12 2.30 15.39
CA LYS A 175 6.35 2.93 14.91
C LYS A 175 6.52 2.77 13.39
N ASN A 176 6.16 1.61 12.85
CA ASN A 176 6.17 1.33 11.42
C ASN A 176 5.19 2.22 10.65
N PHE A 177 3.98 2.46 11.18
CA PHE A 177 3.01 3.39 10.58
C PHE A 177 3.53 4.83 10.58
N ILE A 178 4.08 5.32 11.69
CA ILE A 178 4.67 6.68 11.76
C ILE A 178 5.83 6.83 10.77
N HIS A 179 6.72 5.84 10.69
CA HIS A 179 7.84 5.85 9.75
C HIS A 179 7.35 5.81 8.30
N THR A 180 6.32 5.01 8.02
CA THR A 180 5.72 4.91 6.69
C THR A 180 5.04 6.21 6.27
N ALA A 181 4.29 6.86 7.16
CA ALA A 181 3.67 8.15 6.89
C ALA A 181 4.72 9.20 6.50
N THR A 182 5.86 9.19 7.20
CA THR A 182 6.99 10.09 6.94
C THR A 182 7.62 9.84 5.56
N ASN A 183 7.87 8.57 5.21
CA ASN A 183 8.45 8.23 3.91
C ASN A 183 7.46 8.51 2.76
N MET A 184 6.16 8.25 2.98
CA MET A 184 5.11 8.59 2.02
C MET A 184 5.07 10.10 1.75
N ALA A 185 5.11 10.93 2.79
CA ALA A 185 5.11 12.39 2.68
C ALA A 185 6.36 12.97 1.98
N THR A 186 7.44 12.19 1.88
CA THR A 186 8.70 12.58 1.22
C THR A 186 9.01 11.77 -0.05
N SER A 187 8.03 11.00 -0.52
CA SER A 187 8.14 10.17 -1.72
C SER A 187 8.05 10.98 -3.01
N SER A 188 8.29 10.33 -4.15
CA SER A 188 8.15 10.95 -5.48
C SER A 188 6.69 11.16 -5.91
N GLY A 189 5.73 10.53 -5.23
CA GLY A 189 4.31 10.70 -5.52
C GLY A 189 3.43 9.64 -4.85
N LEU A 190 2.16 10.00 -4.70
CA LEU A 190 1.12 9.18 -4.08
C LEU A 190 0.09 8.80 -5.14
N ILE A 191 -0.05 7.51 -5.39
CA ILE A 191 -1.05 6.94 -6.28
C ILE A 191 -2.16 6.35 -5.40
N VAL A 192 -3.40 6.76 -5.60
CA VAL A 192 -4.51 6.40 -4.68
C VAL A 192 -5.64 5.77 -5.47
N ASN A 193 -6.16 4.65 -4.97
CA ASN A 193 -7.28 3.94 -5.56
C ASN A 193 -8.64 4.59 -5.21
N THR A 194 -8.80 5.86 -5.60
CA THR A 194 -10.04 6.63 -5.42
C THR A 194 -10.20 7.64 -6.55
N PHE A 195 -11.31 8.38 -6.57
CA PHE A 195 -11.58 9.47 -7.50
C PHE A 195 -12.18 10.67 -6.77
N ALA A 196 -11.99 11.87 -7.32
CA ALA A 196 -12.31 13.13 -6.63
C ALA A 196 -13.78 13.23 -6.19
N GLY A 197 -14.72 12.78 -7.01
CA GLY A 197 -16.15 12.82 -6.70
C GLY A 197 -16.57 11.90 -5.55
N LEU A 198 -15.74 10.94 -5.14
CA LEU A 198 -16.02 10.06 -4.00
C LEU A 198 -15.65 10.72 -2.67
N GLU A 199 -14.55 11.46 -2.64
CA GLU A 199 -13.89 11.91 -1.40
C GLU A 199 -13.40 13.36 -1.51
N GLU A 200 -14.24 14.25 -2.03
CA GLU A 200 -13.87 15.63 -2.41
C GLU A 200 -13.16 16.39 -1.27
N ARG A 201 -13.70 16.34 -0.05
CA ARG A 201 -13.12 17.02 1.12
C ARG A 201 -11.70 16.54 1.45
N ALA A 202 -11.47 15.23 1.37
CA ALA A 202 -10.17 14.63 1.66
C ALA A 202 -9.16 14.98 0.56
N VAL A 203 -9.58 14.84 -0.70
CA VAL A 203 -8.77 15.21 -1.88
C VAL A 203 -8.35 16.68 -1.81
N ASP A 204 -9.27 17.57 -1.43
CA ASP A 204 -8.99 18.99 -1.26
C ASP A 204 -7.98 19.28 -0.15
N ALA A 205 -8.06 18.56 0.97
CA ALA A 205 -7.11 18.71 2.06
C ALA A 205 -5.70 18.26 1.66
N LEU A 206 -5.59 17.12 0.97
CA LEU A 206 -4.32 16.59 0.46
C LEU A 206 -3.67 17.54 -0.55
N ARG A 207 -4.45 18.07 -1.51
CA ARG A 207 -3.95 19.02 -2.52
C ARG A 207 -3.53 20.38 -1.97
N LYS A 208 -4.04 20.74 -0.79
CA LYS A 208 -3.73 22.01 -0.08
C LYS A 208 -2.66 21.80 0.99
N ASP A 209 -1.92 20.70 0.94
CA ASP A 209 -0.82 20.34 1.86
C ASP A 209 -1.22 20.30 3.35
N LYS A 210 -2.51 20.12 3.64
CA LYS A 210 -3.01 20.21 5.01
C LYS A 210 -2.68 18.98 5.85
N CYS A 211 -2.43 17.84 5.21
CA CYS A 211 -2.17 16.57 5.88
C CYS A 211 -0.66 16.32 6.13
N THR A 212 0.22 17.19 5.62
CA THR A 212 1.69 17.04 5.70
C THR A 212 2.36 18.23 6.40
N THR A 213 1.65 18.94 7.28
CA THR A 213 2.10 20.20 7.88
C THR A 213 3.39 20.07 8.71
N THR A 214 3.67 18.89 9.28
CA THR A 214 4.88 18.66 10.11
C THR A 214 6.16 18.47 9.33
N TYR A 215 6.12 18.21 8.03
CA TYR A 215 7.31 17.81 7.27
C TYR A 215 8.07 18.99 6.66
N GLY A 216 7.50 20.20 6.69
CA GLY A 216 8.10 21.39 6.08
C GLY A 216 8.25 21.32 4.55
N THR A 217 7.67 20.29 3.93
CA THR A 217 7.66 20.05 2.48
C THR A 217 6.22 19.93 1.97
N PRO A 218 5.95 20.35 0.73
CA PRO A 218 4.66 20.11 0.10
C PRO A 218 4.31 18.62 0.05
N THR A 219 3.02 18.31 0.04
CA THR A 219 2.54 16.95 -0.22
C THR A 219 3.05 16.51 -1.60
N PRO A 220 3.56 15.27 -1.76
CA PRO A 220 3.98 14.77 -3.06
C PRO A 220 2.85 14.78 -4.10
N PRO A 221 3.16 14.77 -5.41
CA PRO A 221 2.14 14.72 -6.45
C PRO A 221 1.12 13.59 -6.22
N LEU A 222 -0.17 13.94 -6.25
CA LEU A 222 -1.29 13.06 -5.95
C LEU A 222 -1.99 12.58 -7.24
N TYR A 223 -2.04 11.27 -7.45
CA TYR A 223 -2.65 10.62 -8.61
C TYR A 223 -3.87 9.79 -8.18
N LEU A 224 -5.06 10.29 -8.48
CA LEU A 224 -6.32 9.59 -8.20
C LEU A 224 -6.69 8.75 -9.43
N ILE A 225 -6.56 7.43 -9.32
CA ILE A 225 -6.68 6.51 -10.47
C ILE A 225 -7.80 5.48 -10.31
N GLY A 226 -8.61 5.63 -9.26
CA GLY A 226 -9.69 4.72 -8.96
C GLY A 226 -10.96 4.98 -9.79
N PRO A 227 -11.93 4.05 -9.74
CA PRO A 227 -11.83 2.78 -9.03
C PRO A 227 -11.06 1.73 -9.85
N LEU A 228 -10.03 1.15 -9.26
CA LEU A 228 -9.37 -0.05 -9.78
C LEU A 228 -10.04 -1.28 -9.21
N THR A 229 -10.77 -1.97 -10.08
CA THR A 229 -11.50 -3.21 -9.76
C THR A 229 -11.00 -4.36 -10.63
N ALA A 230 -10.90 -5.55 -10.05
CA ALA A 230 -10.64 -6.75 -10.84
C ALA A 230 -11.85 -7.06 -11.74
N THR A 231 -11.64 -7.18 -13.04
CA THR A 231 -12.68 -7.60 -13.99
C THR A 231 -12.90 -9.11 -13.94
N GLU A 232 -14.15 -9.56 -14.13
CA GLU A 232 -14.65 -10.94 -13.94
C GLU A 232 -13.95 -12.06 -14.72
N ASN A 233 -13.08 -11.76 -15.69
CA ASN A 233 -12.34 -12.75 -16.50
C ASN A 233 -11.28 -13.56 -15.70
N GLN A 234 -11.29 -13.49 -14.37
CA GLN A 234 -10.38 -14.21 -13.48
C GLN A 234 -11.08 -15.29 -12.63
N ALA A 235 -12.41 -15.40 -12.72
CA ALA A 235 -13.13 -16.55 -12.20
C ALA A 235 -13.14 -17.66 -13.25
N ASP A 236 -12.98 -18.90 -12.80
CA ASP A 236 -13.17 -20.07 -13.66
C ASP A 236 -14.60 -20.00 -14.25
N PRO A 237 -14.77 -19.98 -15.60
CA PRO A 237 -16.09 -19.97 -16.21
C PRO A 237 -16.95 -21.18 -15.79
N ALA A 238 -16.35 -22.25 -15.25
CA ALA A 238 -17.06 -23.38 -14.66
C ALA A 238 -17.59 -23.12 -13.23
N SER A 239 -17.11 -22.09 -12.54
CA SER A 239 -17.59 -21.69 -11.22
C SER A 239 -18.55 -20.50 -11.35
N GLU A 240 -19.72 -20.71 -11.96
CA GLU A 240 -20.81 -19.75 -11.75
C GLU A 240 -21.06 -19.66 -10.24
N ASN A 241 -20.76 -18.51 -9.64
CA ASN A 241 -20.81 -18.30 -8.20
C ASN A 241 -22.20 -18.69 -7.68
N GLU A 242 -22.28 -19.61 -6.72
CA GLU A 242 -23.55 -20.07 -6.15
C GLU A 242 -24.39 -18.91 -5.59
N CYS A 243 -23.73 -17.84 -5.11
CA CYS A 243 -24.41 -16.60 -4.73
C CYS A 243 -25.05 -15.89 -5.93
N TYR A 244 -24.41 -15.89 -7.09
CA TYR A 244 -24.98 -15.33 -8.33
C TYR A 244 -26.18 -16.16 -8.80
N LYS A 245 -26.11 -17.49 -8.70
CA LYS A 245 -27.26 -18.38 -8.94
C LYS A 245 -28.42 -18.10 -7.99
N MET A 246 -28.14 -17.84 -6.71
CA MET A 246 -29.14 -17.48 -5.72
C MET A 246 -29.85 -16.17 -6.07
N VAL A 247 -29.10 -15.12 -6.45
CA VAL A 247 -29.67 -13.81 -6.84
C VAL A 247 -30.57 -13.94 -8.07
N LYS A 248 -30.15 -14.73 -9.07
CA LYS A 248 -30.98 -15.05 -10.25
C LYS A 248 -32.29 -15.76 -9.89
N ARG A 249 -32.32 -16.56 -8.82
CA ARG A 249 -33.52 -17.26 -8.35
C ARG A 249 -34.49 -16.36 -7.60
N THR A 250 -34.04 -15.21 -7.09
CA THR A 250 -34.87 -14.25 -6.34
C THR A 250 -35.57 -13.20 -7.19
N THR A 251 -35.31 -13.15 -8.50
CA THR A 251 -36.04 -12.28 -9.42
C THR A 251 -37.25 -13.04 -9.97
N VAL A 252 -38.41 -12.83 -9.34
CA VAL A 252 -39.75 -13.23 -9.82
C VAL A 252 -40.35 -12.07 -10.60
#